data_AF-A0A941ZL37-F1
#
_entry.id   AF-A0A941ZL37-F1
#
_cell.length_a   1.000
_cell.length_b   1.000
_cell.length_c   1.000
_cell.angle_alpha   90.00
_cell.angle_beta   90.00
_cell.angle_gamma   90.00
#
_symmetry.space_group_name_H-M   'P 1'
#
loop_
_entity.id
_entity.type
_entity.pdbx_description
1 polymer ?
#
loop_
_entity_poly.entity_id
_entity_poly.type
_entity_poly.pdbx_seq_one_letter_code
_entity_poly.pdbx_strand_id
1 'polypeptide(L)'
;PHLSCVGSTEAGIAEILATYRAQGIRRLVALRGDLPSGTATAGEFRYAGELVEFIRRTQGADWFIEVAAYPEYHPQQRYARRDLEYFAAKVRAGADSAITQFFFNPDAYFHFVDEVRALGVTVPIVPGIMPIHNYAKIAQFAARDGIEIPRWVALKMATASRSRAGWP
;
A
#
# COMPACT_ATOMS: atom_id res chain seq x y z
N PRO A 1 -5.06 11.40 5.55
CA PRO A 1 -5.74 10.23 6.16
C PRO A 1 -5.67 9.01 5.24
N HIS A 2 -5.76 7.80 5.78
CA HIS A 2 -5.99 6.59 4.98
C HIS A 2 -7.50 6.40 4.81
N LEU A 3 -7.94 6.08 3.59
CA LEU A 3 -9.33 5.81 3.26
C LEU A 3 -9.42 4.43 2.57
N SER A 4 -10.10 3.49 3.23
CA SER A 4 -10.29 2.13 2.74
C SER A 4 -11.71 1.96 2.18
N CYS A 5 -11.87 1.20 1.10
CA CYS A 5 -13.13 1.09 0.38
C CYS A 5 -13.92 -0.22 0.63
N VAL A 6 -13.27 -1.27 1.13
CA VAL A 6 -13.94 -2.55 1.42
C VAL A 6 -15.07 -2.34 2.44
N GLY A 7 -16.26 -2.86 2.10
CA GLY A 7 -17.46 -2.75 2.93
C GLY A 7 -18.12 -1.37 2.95
N SER A 8 -17.63 -0.41 2.15
CA SER A 8 -18.20 0.94 2.05
C SER A 8 -19.13 1.10 0.84
N THR A 9 -20.07 2.03 0.95
CA THR A 9 -20.91 2.52 -0.16
C THR A 9 -20.36 3.84 -0.70
N GLU A 10 -20.71 4.20 -1.94
CA GLU A 10 -20.39 5.50 -2.54
C GLU A 10 -20.86 6.65 -1.65
N ALA A 11 -22.09 6.56 -1.11
CA ALA A 11 -22.65 7.55 -0.20
C ALA A 11 -21.83 7.71 1.10
N GLY A 12 -21.43 6.59 1.72
CA GLY A 12 -20.61 6.61 2.93
C GLY A 12 -19.21 7.22 2.68
N ILE A 13 -18.59 6.87 1.55
CA ILE A 13 -17.32 7.48 1.14
C ILE A 13 -17.48 8.99 0.89
N ALA A 14 -18.56 9.42 0.23
CA ALA A 14 -18.83 10.84 -0.01
C ALA A 14 -18.97 11.63 1.30
N GLU A 15 -19.65 11.08 2.30
CA GLU A 15 -19.81 11.71 3.62
C GLU A 15 -18.47 11.87 4.35
N ILE A 16 -17.62 10.83 4.30
CA ILE A 16 -16.26 10.90 4.88
C ILE A 16 -15.44 11.98 4.18
N LEU A 17 -15.50 12.04 2.84
CA LEU A 17 -14.77 13.03 2.05
C LEU A 17 -15.28 14.45 2.31
N ALA A 18 -16.59 14.64 2.47
CA ALA A 18 -17.16 15.93 2.87
C ALA A 18 -16.66 16.37 4.25
N THR A 19 -16.59 15.44 5.21
CA THR A 19 -16.04 15.70 6.55
C THR A 19 -14.57 16.12 6.49
N TYR A 20 -13.74 15.38 5.75
CA TYR A 20 -12.34 15.74 5.54
C TYR A 20 -12.21 17.10 4.86
N ARG A 21 -13.06 17.37 3.86
CA ARG A 21 -13.06 18.64 3.14
C ARG A 21 -13.36 19.82 4.06
N ALA A 22 -14.34 19.68 4.94
CA ALA A 22 -14.72 20.67 5.96
C ALA A 22 -13.60 20.93 6.98
N GLN A 23 -12.76 19.92 7.25
CA GLN A 23 -11.57 20.04 8.11
C GLN A 23 -10.34 20.61 7.37
N GLY A 24 -10.47 21.04 6.11
CA GLY A 24 -9.36 21.55 5.30
C GLY A 24 -8.42 20.46 4.76
N ILE A 25 -8.76 19.18 4.92
CA ILE A 25 -7.97 18.07 4.39
C ILE A 25 -8.24 17.96 2.89
N ARG A 26 -7.16 17.84 2.11
CA ARG A 26 -7.19 17.64 0.65
C ARG A 26 -6.27 16.52 0.17
N ARG A 27 -5.57 15.83 1.09
CA ARG A 27 -4.65 14.74 0.77
C ARG A 27 -5.06 13.46 1.48
N LEU A 28 -5.15 12.37 0.73
CA LEU A 28 -5.48 11.06 1.27
C LEU A 28 -4.67 9.94 0.61
N VAL A 29 -4.62 8.80 1.29
CA VAL A 29 -4.12 7.55 0.73
C VAL A 29 -5.31 6.63 0.49
N ALA A 30 -5.61 6.34 -0.77
CA ALA A 30 -6.70 5.46 -1.18
C ALA A 30 -6.24 4.00 -1.15
N LEU A 31 -6.90 3.21 -0.32
CA LEU A 31 -6.59 1.81 -0.08
C LEU A 31 -7.81 0.94 -0.37
N ARG A 32 -7.58 -0.32 -0.73
CA ARG A 32 -8.66 -1.30 -0.75
C ARG A 32 -9.11 -1.57 0.70
N GLY A 33 -8.14 -1.78 1.59
CA GLY A 33 -8.35 -2.33 2.91
C GLY A 33 -8.20 -3.86 2.92
N ASP A 34 -8.13 -4.40 4.13
CA ASP A 34 -8.12 -5.84 4.37
C ASP A 34 -9.53 -6.39 4.33
N LEU A 35 -9.70 -7.59 3.78
CA LEU A 35 -10.99 -8.27 3.80
C LEU A 35 -11.32 -8.68 5.25
N PRO A 36 -12.51 -8.36 5.78
CA PRO A 36 -12.90 -8.81 7.10
C PRO A 36 -12.89 -10.35 7.18
N SER A 37 -12.47 -10.90 8.30
CA SER A 37 -12.65 -12.32 8.58
C SER A 37 -14.13 -12.60 8.86
N GLY A 38 -14.88 -13.10 7.86
CA GLY A 38 -16.29 -13.50 8.01
C GLY A 38 -17.15 -13.16 6.80
N THR A 39 -18.48 -13.17 6.98
CA THR A 39 -19.47 -12.74 5.98
C THR A 39 -19.48 -11.22 5.88
N ALA A 40 -18.51 -10.67 5.17
CA ALA A 40 -18.50 -9.26 4.83
C ALA A 40 -19.62 -8.97 3.81
N THR A 41 -20.39 -7.91 4.06
CA THR A 41 -21.25 -7.32 3.04
C THR A 41 -20.39 -6.87 1.87
N ALA A 42 -20.76 -7.27 0.66
CA ALA A 42 -20.12 -6.79 -0.55
C ALA A 42 -20.37 -5.27 -0.63
N GLY A 43 -19.33 -4.48 -0.33
CA GLY A 43 -19.37 -3.04 -0.59
C GLY A 43 -19.38 -2.75 -2.09
N GLU A 44 -19.58 -1.49 -2.44
CA GLU A 44 -19.63 -1.06 -3.85
C GLU A 44 -18.24 -0.98 -4.50
N PHE A 45 -17.18 -1.05 -3.67
CA PHE A 45 -15.79 -1.04 -4.11
C PHE A 45 -15.09 -2.37 -3.80
N ARG A 46 -14.58 -3.02 -4.84
CA ARG A 46 -13.75 -4.23 -4.81
C ARG A 46 -12.27 -3.90 -4.82
N TYR A 47 -11.89 -2.80 -5.49
CA TYR A 47 -10.49 -2.41 -5.67
C TYR A 47 -10.25 -0.95 -5.32
N ALA A 48 -9.03 -0.63 -4.89
CA ALA A 48 -8.63 0.75 -4.61
C ALA A 48 -8.76 1.66 -5.85
N GLY A 49 -8.60 1.12 -7.07
CA GLY A 49 -8.76 1.88 -8.31
C GLY A 49 -10.18 2.45 -8.47
N GLU A 50 -11.21 1.69 -8.10
CA GLU A 50 -12.60 2.13 -8.16
C GLU A 50 -12.87 3.28 -7.19
N LEU A 51 -12.22 3.27 -6.02
CA LEU A 51 -12.27 4.41 -5.09
C LEU A 51 -11.61 5.67 -5.69
N VAL A 52 -10.46 5.52 -6.35
CA VAL A 52 -9.79 6.64 -7.04
C VAL A 52 -10.69 7.22 -8.13
N GLU A 53 -11.28 6.36 -8.98
CA GLU A 53 -12.21 6.76 -10.05
C GLU A 53 -13.42 7.49 -9.48
N PHE A 54 -14.01 6.96 -8.40
CA PHE A 54 -15.15 7.59 -7.72
C PHE A 54 -14.81 9.01 -7.22
N ILE A 55 -13.66 9.17 -6.56
CA ILE A 55 -13.22 10.49 -6.06
C ILE A 55 -13.04 11.46 -7.22
N ARG A 56 -12.37 11.04 -8.29
CA ARG A 56 -12.15 11.88 -9.48
C ARG A 56 -13.45 12.26 -10.18
N ARG A 57 -14.40 11.33 -10.27
CA ARG A 57 -15.72 11.56 -10.90
C ARG A 57 -16.61 12.50 -10.09
N THR A 58 -16.56 12.43 -8.76
CA THR A 58 -17.62 13.03 -7.90
C THR A 58 -17.13 14.17 -7.00
N GLN A 59 -15.83 14.23 -6.68
CA GLN A 59 -15.32 15.12 -5.63
C GLN A 59 -14.40 16.23 -6.13
N GLY A 60 -14.02 16.21 -7.42
CA GLY A 60 -13.17 17.22 -8.03
C GLY A 60 -11.68 16.89 -8.06
N ALA A 61 -10.92 17.68 -8.83
CA ALA A 61 -9.50 17.47 -9.07
C ALA A 61 -8.58 18.02 -7.96
N ASP A 62 -9.11 18.74 -6.97
CA ASP A 62 -8.34 19.35 -5.88
C ASP A 62 -7.89 18.35 -4.80
N TRP A 63 -8.37 17.11 -4.86
CA TRP A 63 -7.85 16.02 -4.03
C TRP A 63 -6.49 15.55 -4.53
N PHE A 64 -5.52 15.50 -3.62
CA PHE A 64 -4.26 14.78 -3.80
C PHE A 64 -4.42 13.34 -3.31
N ILE A 65 -4.33 12.38 -4.23
CA ILE A 65 -4.63 10.97 -3.98
C ILE A 65 -3.35 10.15 -4.12
N GLU A 66 -2.91 9.56 -3.01
CA GLU A 66 -1.83 8.59 -3.01
C GLU A 66 -2.38 7.17 -3.02
N VAL A 67 -1.64 6.24 -3.60
CA VAL A 67 -2.04 4.82 -3.62
C VAL A 67 -0.91 3.90 -3.18
N ALA A 68 -1.27 2.73 -2.65
CA ALA A 68 -0.29 1.70 -2.30
C ALA A 68 0.33 1.04 -3.55
N ALA A 69 1.63 0.77 -3.48
CA ALA A 69 2.43 -0.01 -4.43
C ALA A 69 3.14 -1.17 -3.71
N TYR A 70 3.42 -2.28 -4.40
CA TYR A 70 4.04 -3.47 -3.81
C TYR A 70 5.27 -3.86 -4.63
N PRO A 71 6.49 -3.47 -4.18
CA PRO A 71 7.72 -3.78 -4.91
C PRO A 71 7.98 -5.28 -5.08
N GLU A 72 7.50 -6.09 -4.13
CA GLU A 72 7.61 -7.55 -4.13
C GLU A 72 6.27 -8.24 -4.46
N TYR A 73 5.39 -7.52 -5.17
CA TYR A 73 4.04 -7.92 -5.56
C TYR A 73 3.06 -8.08 -4.39
N HIS A 74 1.77 -7.82 -4.65
CA HIS A 74 0.74 -8.03 -3.62
C HIS A 74 0.61 -9.53 -3.27
N PRO A 75 0.56 -9.93 -1.98
CA PRO A 75 0.57 -11.35 -1.57
C PRO A 75 -0.64 -12.16 -2.06
N GLN A 76 -1.75 -11.49 -2.37
CA GLN A 76 -2.94 -12.11 -2.96
C GLN A 76 -2.90 -12.19 -4.51
N GLN A 77 -1.87 -11.65 -5.16
CA GLN A 77 -1.69 -11.75 -6.61
C GLN A 77 -0.73 -12.87 -6.97
N ARG A 78 -1.25 -13.85 -7.71
CA ARG A 78 -0.46 -15.00 -8.19
C ARG A 78 0.48 -14.67 -9.34
N TYR A 79 0.17 -13.63 -10.11
CA TYR A 79 0.87 -13.31 -11.35
C TYR A 79 1.46 -11.92 -11.27
N ALA A 80 2.80 -11.83 -11.19
CA ALA A 80 3.56 -10.58 -11.13
C ALA A 80 3.08 -9.54 -12.14
N ARG A 81 2.95 -9.93 -13.40
CA ARG A 81 2.50 -9.05 -14.49
C ARG A 81 1.13 -8.43 -14.22
N ARG A 82 0.18 -9.19 -13.67
CA ARG A 82 -1.16 -8.68 -13.34
C ARG A 82 -1.12 -7.68 -12.20
N ASP A 83 -0.26 -7.88 -11.21
CA ASP A 83 -0.12 -6.93 -10.10
C ASP A 83 0.38 -5.56 -10.59
N LEU A 84 1.37 -5.57 -11.48
CA LEU A 84 1.89 -4.36 -12.15
C LEU A 84 0.81 -3.68 -13.00
N GLU A 85 0.02 -4.46 -13.75
CA GLU A 85 -1.09 -3.93 -14.55
C GLU A 85 -2.20 -3.31 -13.70
N TYR A 86 -2.54 -3.92 -12.56
CA TYR A 86 -3.48 -3.36 -11.59
C TYR A 86 -2.95 -2.08 -10.96
N PHE A 87 -1.67 -2.03 -10.61
CA PHE A 87 -1.04 -0.80 -10.13
C PHE A 87 -1.10 0.30 -11.20
N ALA A 88 -0.73 0.00 -12.44
CA ALA A 88 -0.79 0.97 -13.54
C ALA A 88 -2.22 1.44 -13.82
N ALA A 89 -3.21 0.55 -13.75
CA ALA A 89 -4.63 0.91 -13.87
C ALA A 89 -5.07 1.85 -12.75
N LYS A 90 -4.64 1.59 -11.51
CA LYS A 90 -4.91 2.45 -10.35
C LYS A 90 -4.30 3.84 -10.50
N VAL A 91 -3.12 3.94 -11.12
CA VAL A 91 -2.52 5.25 -11.47
C VAL A 91 -3.34 5.94 -12.55
N ARG A 92 -3.72 5.22 -13.63
CA ARG A 92 -4.54 5.77 -14.72
C ARG A 92 -5.93 6.25 -14.27
N ALA A 93 -6.49 5.66 -13.22
CA ALA A 93 -7.71 6.14 -12.56
C ALA A 93 -7.59 7.57 -11.99
N GLY A 94 -6.36 8.06 -11.81
CA GLY A 94 -6.08 9.43 -11.41
C GLY A 94 -5.39 9.56 -10.05
N ALA A 95 -4.56 8.60 -9.64
CA ALA A 95 -3.69 8.80 -8.48
C ALA A 95 -2.58 9.82 -8.81
N ASP A 96 -2.17 10.64 -7.85
CA ASP A 96 -1.14 11.68 -8.01
C ASP A 96 0.25 11.19 -7.62
N SER A 97 0.32 10.21 -6.72
CA SER A 97 1.57 9.55 -6.30
C SER A 97 1.27 8.14 -5.79
N ALA A 98 2.34 7.37 -5.58
CA ALA A 98 2.27 6.10 -4.88
C ALA A 98 3.25 6.05 -3.71
N ILE A 99 2.90 5.30 -2.68
CA ILE A 99 3.79 4.95 -1.58
C ILE A 99 3.93 3.43 -1.60
N THR A 100 5.17 2.94 -1.60
CA THR A 100 5.40 1.50 -1.59
C THR A 100 5.15 0.91 -0.21
N GLN A 101 4.70 -0.35 -0.18
CA GLN A 101 4.93 -1.23 0.96
C GLN A 101 6.42 -1.24 1.31
N PHE A 102 6.75 -1.45 2.58
CA PHE A 102 8.15 -1.53 2.98
C PHE A 102 8.85 -2.72 2.33
N PHE A 103 10.16 -2.58 2.14
CA PHE A 103 11.03 -3.59 1.57
C PHE A 103 12.39 -3.53 2.25
N PHE A 104 13.13 -4.63 2.24
CA PHE A 104 14.51 -4.68 2.75
C PHE A 104 15.55 -4.87 1.65
N ASN A 105 15.10 -5.20 0.43
CA ASN A 105 15.94 -5.30 -0.75
C ASN A 105 15.72 -4.07 -1.66
N PRO A 106 16.72 -3.17 -1.81
CA PRO A 106 16.57 -2.00 -2.68
C PRO A 106 16.35 -2.38 -4.15
N ASP A 107 16.84 -3.54 -4.60
CA ASP A 107 16.66 -3.99 -5.98
C ASP A 107 15.18 -4.26 -6.29
N ALA A 108 14.39 -4.69 -5.29
CA ALA A 108 12.94 -4.87 -5.46
C ALA A 108 12.26 -3.55 -5.81
N TYR A 109 12.66 -2.44 -5.17
CA TYR A 109 12.12 -1.11 -5.47
C TYR A 109 12.50 -0.66 -6.88
N PHE A 110 13.79 -0.73 -7.24
CA PHE A 110 14.24 -0.25 -8.56
C PHE A 110 13.66 -1.10 -9.70
N HIS A 111 13.65 -2.42 -9.54
CA HIS A 111 13.03 -3.33 -10.51
C HIS A 111 11.53 -3.03 -10.69
N PHE A 112 10.79 -2.85 -9.59
CA PHE A 112 9.39 -2.46 -9.64
C PHE A 112 9.19 -1.13 -10.38
N VAL A 113 10.00 -0.11 -10.07
CA VAL A 113 9.92 1.20 -10.72
C VAL A 113 10.14 1.06 -12.22
N ASP A 114 11.17 0.35 -12.66
CA ASP A 114 11.48 0.14 -14.08
C ASP A 114 10.31 -0.54 -14.82
N GLU A 115 9.77 -1.61 -14.24
CA GLU A 115 8.63 -2.37 -14.79
C GLU A 115 7.38 -1.50 -14.95
N VAL A 116 7.04 -0.68 -13.94
CA VAL A 116 5.85 0.19 -14.02
C VAL A 116 6.08 1.41 -14.88
N ARG A 117 7.32 1.90 -15.02
CA ARG A 117 7.66 2.94 -16.01
C ARG A 117 7.45 2.41 -17.43
N ALA A 118 7.81 1.15 -17.72
CA ALA A 118 7.52 0.52 -19.00
C ALA A 118 6.01 0.38 -19.30
N LEU A 119 5.17 0.43 -18.26
CA LEU A 119 3.70 0.48 -18.35
C LEU A 119 3.12 1.90 -18.49
N GLY A 120 3.98 2.92 -18.58
CA GLY A 120 3.57 4.33 -18.72
C GLY A 120 3.19 5.02 -17.41
N VAL A 121 3.51 4.43 -16.25
CA VAL A 121 3.33 5.12 -14.96
C VAL A 121 4.34 6.26 -14.88
N THR A 122 3.88 7.49 -14.68
CA THR A 122 4.75 8.70 -14.59
C THR A 122 4.72 9.39 -13.23
N VAL A 123 3.77 9.04 -12.36
CA VAL A 123 3.63 9.65 -11.03
C VAL A 123 4.83 9.34 -10.13
N PRO A 124 5.11 10.19 -9.12
CA PRO A 124 6.12 9.89 -8.09
C PRO A 124 5.79 8.58 -7.34
N ILE A 125 6.80 7.75 -7.11
CA ILE A 125 6.69 6.50 -6.33
C ILE A 125 7.65 6.64 -5.14
N VAL A 126 7.10 6.92 -3.96
CA VAL A 126 7.85 7.16 -2.73
C VAL A 126 8.15 5.81 -2.06
N PRO A 127 9.42 5.48 -1.76
CA PRO A 127 9.76 4.24 -1.07
C PRO A 127 9.29 4.29 0.38
N GLY A 128 8.49 3.28 0.78
CA GLY A 128 8.14 3.04 2.17
C GLY A 128 9.30 2.38 2.90
N ILE A 129 9.80 2.99 3.98
CA ILE A 129 10.89 2.44 4.79
C ILE A 129 10.37 2.16 6.20
N MET A 130 10.52 0.92 6.66
CA MET A 130 10.15 0.50 8.02
C MET A 130 11.41 0.31 8.87
N PRO A 131 11.71 1.20 9.84
CA PRO A 131 12.89 1.04 10.67
C PRO A 131 12.73 -0.11 11.66
N ILE A 132 13.80 -0.87 11.88
CA ILE A 132 13.77 -2.10 12.68
C ILE A 132 13.90 -1.80 14.18
N HIS A 133 12.76 -1.54 14.83
CA HIS A 133 12.68 -1.34 16.29
C HIS A 133 12.40 -2.63 17.06
N ASN A 134 11.57 -3.51 16.49
CA ASN A 134 11.24 -4.82 17.03
C ASN A 134 11.26 -5.84 15.89
N TYR A 135 12.34 -6.62 15.83
CA TYR A 135 12.54 -7.58 14.74
C TYR A 135 11.44 -8.63 14.66
N ALA A 136 10.99 -9.18 15.79
CA ALA A 136 9.98 -10.23 15.79
C ALA A 136 8.66 -9.76 15.18
N LYS A 137 8.22 -8.54 15.53
CA LYS A 137 7.01 -7.93 14.97
C LYS A 137 7.17 -7.63 13.47
N ILE A 138 8.34 -7.14 13.07
CA ILE A 138 8.63 -6.83 11.67
C ILE A 138 8.71 -8.09 10.82
N ALA A 139 9.31 -9.17 11.33
CA ALA A 139 9.33 -10.46 10.65
C ALA A 139 7.91 -11.03 10.44
N GLN A 140 7.01 -10.83 11.42
CA GLN A 140 5.59 -11.19 11.26
C GLN A 140 4.90 -10.37 10.16
N PHE A 141 5.14 -9.06 10.12
CA PHE A 141 4.60 -8.21 9.05
C PHE A 141 5.16 -8.58 7.68
N ALA A 142 6.46 -8.81 7.58
CA ALA A 142 7.11 -9.21 6.35
C ALA A 142 6.53 -10.54 5.83
N ALA A 143 6.38 -11.55 6.70
CA ALA A 143 5.79 -12.83 6.33
C ALA A 143 4.33 -12.71 5.86
N ARG A 144 3.52 -11.85 6.52
CA ARG A 144 2.12 -11.59 6.11
C ARG A 144 2.04 -10.88 4.76
N ASP A 145 2.93 -9.91 4.55
CA ASP A 145 2.88 -9.00 3.41
C ASP A 145 3.71 -9.51 2.20
N GLY A 146 4.36 -10.68 2.32
CA GLY A 146 5.14 -11.31 1.25
C GLY A 146 6.52 -10.69 1.01
N ILE A 147 7.09 -10.04 2.03
CA ILE A 147 8.33 -9.26 1.93
C ILE A 147 9.52 -10.12 2.31
N GLU A 148 10.54 -10.14 1.46
CA GLU A 148 11.80 -10.82 1.72
C GLU A 148 12.64 -10.02 2.75
N ILE A 149 13.05 -10.70 3.81
CA ILE A 149 14.09 -10.20 4.71
C ILE A 149 15.42 -10.85 4.31
N PRO A 150 16.40 -10.08 3.81
CA PRO A 150 17.71 -10.63 3.46
C PRO A 150 18.32 -11.40 4.62
N ARG A 151 18.89 -12.57 4.34
CA ARG A 151 19.43 -13.49 5.35
C ARG A 151 20.39 -12.80 6.32
N TRP A 152 21.24 -11.91 5.84
CA TRP A 152 22.21 -11.19 6.68
C TRP A 152 21.52 -10.27 7.69
N VAL A 153 20.39 -9.64 7.33
CA VAL A 153 19.58 -8.82 8.25
C VAL A 153 19.00 -9.72 9.33
N ALA A 154 18.39 -10.84 8.93
CA ALA A 154 17.79 -11.79 9.86
C ALA A 154 18.79 -12.31 10.90
N LEU A 155 20.00 -12.69 10.46
CA LEU A 155 21.08 -13.15 11.35
C LEU A 155 21.58 -12.05 12.30
N LYS A 156 21.72 -10.82 11.80
CA LYS A 156 22.14 -9.67 12.63
C LYS A 156 21.11 -9.34 13.70
N MET A 157 19.82 -9.44 13.39
CA MET A 157 18.77 -9.14 14.37
C MET A 157 18.57 -10.27 15.39
N ALA A 158 18.79 -11.53 15.01
CA ALA A 158 18.73 -12.68 15.92
C ALA A 158 19.85 -12.69 16.99
N THR A 159 20.99 -12.06 16.69
CA THR A 159 22.11 -11.90 17.65
C THR A 159 21.90 -10.69 18.57
N ALA A 160 21.34 -9.59 18.05
CA ALA A 160 21.00 -8.40 18.84
C ALA A 160 19.89 -8.63 19.89
N SER A 161 18.97 -9.59 19.64
CA SER A 161 17.98 -9.99 20.65
C SER A 161 18.58 -10.81 21.80
N ARG A 162 19.71 -11.49 21.56
CA ARG A 162 20.43 -12.27 22.57
C ARG A 162 21.34 -11.43 23.45
N SER A 163 21.87 -10.30 22.97
CA SER A 163 22.75 -9.44 23.78
C SER A 163 22.05 -8.66 24.90
N ARG A 164 20.71 -8.65 24.97
CA ARG A 164 19.93 -8.14 26.12
C ARG A 164 19.66 -9.19 27.21
N ALA A 165 19.84 -10.46 26.91
CA ALA A 165 19.82 -11.55 27.89
C ALA A 165 21.28 -11.95 28.10
N GLY A 166 21.91 -11.33 29.11
CA GLY A 166 23.36 -11.42 29.36
C GLY A 166 23.97 -12.78 29.01
N TRP A 167 25.05 -12.75 28.25
CA TRP A 167 25.90 -13.92 28.11
C TRP A 167 26.75 -14.05 29.41
N PRO A 168 27.02 -15.27 29.90
CA PRO A 168 27.96 -15.50 31.01
C PRO A 168 29.35 -14.91 30.75
#